data_AF-A0A242JZ80-F1
#
_entry.id   AF-A0A242JZ80-F1
#
_cell.length_a   1.000
_cell.length_b   1.000
_cell.length_c   1.000
_cell.angle_alpha   90.00
_cell.angle_beta   90.00
_cell.angle_gamma   90.00
#
_symmetry.space_group_name_H-M   'P 1'
#
loop_
_entity.id
_entity.type
_entity.pdbx_description
1 polymer ?
#
loop_
_entity_poly.entity_id
_entity_poly.type
_entity_poly.pdbx_seq_one_letter_code
_entity_poly.pdbx_strand_id
1 'polypeptide(L)'
;MNQAKETKIVYIATLKGHEIFYYDFTCPECKESTVLATGIGRYGNLGAFNCPHCEQSFYATNDDFPRAWLYVDRPTRNIVLTPLSKEELQK
;
A
#
# COMPACT_ATOMS: atom_id res chain seq x y z
N MET A 1 -28.87 5.32 0.45
CA MET A 1 -27.95 5.86 -0.57
C MET A 1 -26.55 5.53 -0.09
N ASN A 2 -26.02 4.36 -0.47
CA ASN A 2 -24.70 3.93 -0.03
C ASN A 2 -23.67 4.70 -0.87
N GLN A 3 -23.07 5.72 -0.26
CA GLN A 3 -21.94 6.42 -0.86
C GLN A 3 -20.86 5.37 -1.11
N ALA A 4 -20.56 5.10 -2.38
CA ALA A 4 -19.37 4.35 -2.74
C ALA A 4 -18.19 5.11 -2.14
N LYS A 5 -17.54 4.54 -1.11
CA LYS A 5 -16.31 5.10 -0.57
C LYS A 5 -15.31 5.07 -1.74
N GLU A 6 -15.00 6.23 -2.29
CA GLU A 6 -14.01 6.36 -3.35
C GLU A 6 -12.66 5.83 -2.84
N THR A 7 -12.25 4.66 -3.33
CA THR A 7 -11.01 4.01 -2.94
C THR A 7 -9.83 4.86 -3.40
N LYS A 8 -9.20 5.59 -2.48
CA LYS A 8 -7.97 6.34 -2.79
C LYS A 8 -6.82 5.35 -3.02
N ILE A 9 -6.09 5.56 -4.11
CA ILE A 9 -4.88 4.81 -4.43
C ILE A 9 -3.67 5.70 -4.19
N VAL A 10 -2.71 5.22 -3.40
CA VAL A 10 -1.42 5.87 -3.15
C VAL A 10 -0.35 5.14 -3.93
N TYR A 11 0.25 5.84 -4.89
CA TYR A 11 1.35 5.30 -5.68
C TYR A 11 2.67 5.53 -4.95
N ILE A 12 3.35 4.44 -4.59
CA ILE A 12 4.65 4.43 -3.93
C ILE A 12 5.68 3.75 -4.84
N ALA A 13 6.79 4.44 -5.11
CA ALA A 13 7.89 3.93 -5.92
C ALA A 13 7.43 3.21 -7.21
N THR A 14 6.86 3.96 -8.16
CA THR A 14 6.38 3.42 -9.43
C THR A 14 7.36 3.73 -10.56
N LEU A 15 7.66 2.72 -11.37
CA LEU A 15 8.49 2.86 -12.56
C LEU A 15 7.64 2.66 -13.82
N LYS A 16 7.83 3.52 -14.81
CA LYS A 16 7.09 3.43 -16.08
C LYS A 16 7.41 2.10 -16.79
N GLY A 17 6.37 1.39 -17.21
CA GLY A 17 6.51 0.13 -17.94
C GLY A 17 6.70 -1.11 -17.06
N HIS A 18 6.69 -0.95 -15.73
CA HIS A 18 6.66 -2.08 -14.81
C HIS A 18 5.23 -2.47 -14.45
N GLU A 19 5.04 -3.75 -14.13
CA GLU A 19 3.81 -4.24 -13.53
C GLU A 19 3.58 -3.55 -12.18
N ILE A 20 2.35 -3.07 -11.97
CA ILE A 20 1.93 -2.43 -10.72
C ILE A 20 1.26 -3.49 -9.85
N PHE A 21 1.78 -3.65 -8.64
CA PHE A 21 1.21 -4.45 -7.58
C PHE A 21 0.39 -3.56 -6.64
N TYR A 22 -0.77 -4.05 -6.23
CA TYR A 22 -1.69 -3.34 -5.35
C TYR A 22 -1.79 -4.06 -4.01
N TYR A 23 -1.88 -3.32 -2.93
CA TYR A 23 -1.93 -3.83 -1.55
C TYR A 23 -2.99 -3.09 -0.75
N ASP A 24 -3.74 -3.82 0.09
CA ASP A 24 -4.58 -3.19 1.11
C ASP A 24 -3.68 -2.49 2.14
N PHE A 25 -4.01 -1.25 2.48
CA PHE A 25 -3.47 -0.61 3.66
C PHE A 25 -4.57 -0.01 4.52
N THR A 26 -4.73 -0.56 5.72
CA THR A 26 -5.56 0.04 6.77
C THR A 26 -4.68 0.84 7.73
N CYS A 27 -4.92 2.16 7.79
CA CYS A 27 -4.13 3.04 8.63
C CYS A 27 -4.34 2.72 10.12
N PRO A 28 -3.27 2.44 10.90
CA PRO A 28 -3.41 2.15 12.32
C PRO A 28 -3.90 3.35 13.14
N GLU A 29 -3.75 4.59 12.65
CA GLU A 29 -4.13 5.81 13.37
C GLU A 29 -5.61 6.15 13.17
N CYS A 30 -6.03 6.39 11.93
CA CYS A 30 -7.39 6.83 11.63
C CYS A 30 -8.35 5.69 11.26
N LYS A 31 -7.85 4.46 11.15
CA LYS A 31 -8.62 3.25 10.79
C LYS A 31 -9.28 3.28 9.41
N GLU A 32 -8.97 4.27 8.59
CA GLU A 32 -9.40 4.30 7.19
C GLU A 32 -8.48 3.46 6.32
N SER A 33 -9.10 2.77 5.36
CA SER A 33 -8.42 1.88 4.41
C SER A 33 -8.20 2.59 3.08
N THR A 34 -7.08 2.29 2.46
CA THR A 34 -6.64 2.79 1.15
C THR A 34 -5.86 1.69 0.43
N VAL A 35 -5.56 1.90 -0.85
CA VAL A 35 -4.77 0.95 -1.64
C VAL A 35 -3.39 1.54 -1.89
N LEU A 36 -2.34 0.78 -1.60
CA LEU A 36 -0.98 1.13 -1.99
C LEU A 36 -0.65 0.46 -3.32
N ALA A 37 -0.05 1.21 -4.24
CA ALA A 37 0.35 0.74 -5.55
C ALA A 37 1.86 0.90 -5.72
N THR A 38 2.58 -0.17 -6.00
CA THR A 38 4.04 -0.15 -6.24
C THR A 38 4.40 -0.82 -7.55
N GLY A 39 5.37 -0.25 -8.27
CA GLY A 39 5.86 -0.73 -9.56
C GLY A 39 7.29 -1.26 -9.51
N ILE A 40 7.80 -1.60 -8.32
CA ILE A 40 9.15 -2.13 -8.13
C ILE A 40 9.05 -3.53 -7.56
N GLY A 41 9.50 -4.52 -8.33
CA GLY A 41 9.49 -5.94 -7.97
C GLY A 41 10.82 -6.42 -7.41
N ARG A 42 11.51 -5.62 -6.58
CA ARG A 42 12.75 -6.04 -5.92
C ARG A 42 12.78 -5.64 -4.46
N TYR A 43 13.27 -6.54 -3.62
CA TYR A 43 13.65 -6.36 -2.21
C TYR A 43 14.22 -4.96 -1.97
N GLY A 44 13.57 -4.18 -1.11
CA GLY A 44 14.12 -2.90 -0.70
C GLY A 44 13.14 -1.90 -0.13
N ASN A 45 13.71 -0.74 0.18
CA ASN A 45 13.01 0.45 0.64
C ASN A 45 12.28 1.13 -0.53
N LEU A 46 10.95 1.24 -0.42
CA LEU A 46 10.07 1.95 -1.36
C LEU A 46 9.84 3.42 -0.97
N GLY A 47 10.32 3.83 0.20
CA GLY A 47 10.29 5.19 0.71
C GLY A 47 9.13 5.46 1.66
N ALA A 48 9.06 6.71 2.10
CA ALA A 48 7.98 7.18 2.95
C ALA A 48 6.74 7.57 2.14
N PHE A 49 5.57 7.40 2.74
CA PHE A 49 4.30 7.91 2.23
C PHE A 49 3.43 8.43 3.37
N ASN A 50 2.47 9.29 3.06
CA ASN A 50 1.52 9.81 4.03
C ASN A 50 0.14 9.17 3.83
N CYS A 51 -0.54 8.83 4.92
CA CYS A 51 -1.92 8.39 4.86
C CYS A 51 -2.81 9.50 4.26
N PRO A 52 -3.65 9.22 3.24
CA PRO A 52 -4.46 10.24 2.58
C PRO A 52 -5.69 10.71 3.38
N HIS A 53 -5.84 10.24 4.62
CA HIS A 53 -6.95 10.56 5.53
C HIS A 53 -6.50 11.34 6.76
N CYS A 54 -5.33 10.99 7.34
CA CYS A 54 -4.81 11.64 8.55
C CYS A 54 -3.40 12.21 8.40
N GLU A 55 -2.82 12.11 7.20
CA GLU A 55 -1.50 12.65 6.84
C GLU A 55 -0.31 12.07 7.63
N GLN A 56 -0.55 11.08 8.50
CA GLN A 56 0.50 10.38 9.22
C GLN A 56 1.47 9.72 8.24
N SER A 57 2.77 9.93 8.47
CA SER A 57 3.85 9.33 7.68
C SER A 57 4.15 7.89 8.08
N PHE A 58 4.40 7.08 7.07
CA PHE A 58 4.76 5.67 7.13
C PHE A 58 5.91 5.40 6.18
N TYR A 59 6.61 4.27 6.37
CA TYR A 59 7.68 3.83 5.51
C TYR A 59 7.36 2.46 4.92
N ALA A 60 7.51 2.30 3.61
CA ALA A 60 7.18 1.08 2.90
C ALA A 60 8.45 0.33 2.46
N THR A 61 8.48 -0.98 2.68
CA THR A 61 9.52 -1.89 2.17
C THR A 61 8.85 -3.11 1.58
N ASN A 62 9.40 -3.71 0.53
CA ASN A 62 8.97 -5.04 0.11
C ASN A 62 10.02 -6.11 0.48
N ASP A 63 9.58 -7.36 0.57
CA ASP A 63 10.45 -8.52 0.64
C ASP A 63 10.08 -9.50 -0.48
N ASP A 64 11.10 -10.11 -1.09
CA ASP A 64 10.96 -11.03 -2.20
C ASP A 64 11.14 -12.47 -1.70
N PHE A 65 10.10 -13.16 -1.21
CA PHE A 65 9.95 -14.63 -1.33
C PHE A 65 8.63 -15.17 -0.72
N PRO A 66 7.97 -16.20 -1.29
CA PRO A 66 7.65 -16.46 -2.70
C PRO A 66 6.39 -15.71 -3.18
N ARG A 67 5.83 -14.80 -2.37
CA ARG A 67 4.80 -13.81 -2.75
C ARG A 67 5.31 -12.46 -2.28
N ALA A 68 5.30 -11.44 -3.11
CA ALA A 68 5.78 -10.12 -2.71
C ALA A 68 4.88 -9.56 -1.60
N TRP A 69 5.37 -9.53 -0.36
CA TRP A 69 4.68 -8.87 0.74
C TRP A 69 5.17 -7.43 0.84
N LEU A 70 4.22 -6.52 1.04
CA LEU A 70 4.54 -5.13 1.31
C LEU A 70 4.50 -4.94 2.83
N TYR A 71 5.57 -4.41 3.38
CA TYR A 71 5.67 -4.06 4.78
C TYR A 71 5.56 -2.55 4.90
N VAL A 72 4.77 -2.11 5.87
CA VAL A 72 4.67 -0.72 6.26
C VAL A 72 5.11 -0.61 7.71
N ASP A 73 6.16 0.15 7.94
CA ASP A 73 6.68 0.44 9.26
C ASP A 73 6.37 1.88 9.69
N ARG A 74 6.17 2.02 10.99
CA ARG A 74 6.14 3.26 11.75
C ARG A 74 6.94 2.96 13.02
N PRO A 75 7.59 3.96 13.67
CA PRO A 75 8.38 3.78 14.91
C PRO A 75 7.80 2.89 16.04
N THR A 76 6.52 2.54 16.01
CA THR A 76 5.84 1.69 17.00
C THR A 76 5.30 0.37 16.47
N ARG A 77 5.24 0.12 15.15
CA ARG A 77 4.61 -1.11 14.60
C ARG A 77 4.98 -1.39 13.14
N ASN A 78 5.40 -2.62 12.90
CA ASN A 78 5.47 -3.23 11.57
C ASN A 78 4.09 -3.81 11.18
N ILE A 79 3.65 -3.51 9.96
CA ILE A 79 2.40 -3.97 9.38
C ILE A 79 2.72 -4.69 8.08
N VAL A 80 2.26 -5.93 7.94
CA VAL A 80 2.43 -6.67 6.69
C VAL A 80 1.13 -6.58 5.89
N LEU A 81 1.24 -6.18 4.63
CA LEU A 81 0.13 -5.94 3.73
C LEU A 81 0.03 -7.06 2.70
N THR A 82 -1.21 -7.43 2.38
CA THR A 82 -1.51 -8.49 1.43
C THR A 82 -1.75 -7.92 0.03
N PRO A 83 -1.22 -8.58 -1.02
CA PRO A 83 -1.55 -8.23 -2.40
C PRO A 83 -3.05 -8.32 -2.66
N LEU A 84 -3.57 -7.37 -3.42
CA LEU A 84 -4.95 -7.35 -3.90
C LEU A 84 -5.04 -8.00 -5.28
N SER A 85 -6.09 -8.79 -5.49
CA SER A 85 -6.49 -9.29 -6.79
C SER A 85 -7.12 -8.20 -7.66
N LYS A 86 -7.17 -8.42 -8.97
CA LYS A 86 -7.83 -7.51 -9.92
C LYS A 86 -9.31 -7.29 -9.60
N GLU A 87 -9.97 -8.31 -9.06
CA GLU A 87 -11.39 -8.24 -8.67
C GLU A 87 -11.60 -7.36 -7.43
N GLU A 88 -10.66 -7.37 -6.49
CA GLU A 88 -10.74 -6.52 -5.29
C GLU A 88 -10.52 -5.04 -5.61
N LEU A 89 -9.73 -4.73 -6.65
CA LEU A 89 -9.51 -3.35 -7.09
C LEU A 89 -10.74 -2.73 -7.79
N GLN A 90 -11.64 -3.57 -8.33
CA GLN A 90 -12.81 -3.13 -9.11
C GLN A 90 -14.09 -3.00 -8.28
N LYS A 91 -14.04 -3.28 -6.97
CA LYS A 91 -15.16 -3.15 -6.03
C LYS A 91 -15.28 -1.73 -5.50
#